data_AF-A0A7G6A8M2-F1
#
_entry.id   AF-A0A7G6A8M2-F1
#
_cell.length_a   1.000
_cell.length_b   1.000
_cell.length_c   1.000
_cell.angle_alpha   90.00
_cell.angle_beta   90.00
_cell.angle_gamma   90.00
#
_symmetry.space_group_name_H-M   'P 1'
#
loop_
_entity.id
_entity.type
_entity.pdbx_description
1 polymer ?
#
loop_
_entity_poly.entity_id
_entity_poly.type
_entity_poly.pdbx_seq_one_letter_code
_entity_poly.pdbx_strand_id
1 'polypeptide(L)'
;MITHIRSLVPAAAAALTLLAGCGGEGGVPLGEFPAINMAEGETVELKAPSSKSPATFSFSSSNPAVAEVSGTTLFARAPGVSTITAQQGKMGSYNPTSTSTTVTVAAYVSHGGMLWMPPSTTLRNWADAKAFCENTTIKTLDGWRVPTQAELTAMASSVALPSQGWLLADTWTSNPGSGANTHVVLNLSSKVSSSIASDKTAAVTCVRTAP
;
A
#
# COMPACT_ATOMS: atom_id res chain seq x y z
N MET A 1 -35.39 -5.44 35.45
CA MET A 1 -34.72 -6.04 34.28
C MET A 1 -33.35 -5.41 34.13
N ILE A 2 -32.33 -6.20 34.49
CA ILE A 2 -30.95 -6.24 33.99
C ILE A 2 -30.19 -4.90 33.82
N THR A 3 -29.36 -4.66 34.83
CA THR A 3 -28.17 -3.81 34.86
C THR A 3 -27.15 -4.24 33.80
N HIS A 4 -26.76 -3.36 32.88
CA HIS A 4 -25.59 -3.58 32.02
C HIS A 4 -24.44 -2.65 32.42
N ILE A 5 -23.54 -3.20 33.25
CA ILE A 5 -22.22 -2.65 33.54
C ILE A 5 -21.37 -2.80 32.28
N ARG A 6 -21.08 -1.68 31.59
CA ARG A 6 -20.02 -1.65 30.56
C ARG A 6 -18.68 -1.57 31.26
N SER A 7 -18.01 -2.72 31.34
CA SER A 7 -16.63 -2.85 31.79
C SER A 7 -15.71 -2.11 30.80
N LEU A 8 -15.14 -0.99 31.23
CA LEU A 8 -14.04 -0.31 30.55
C LEU A 8 -12.77 -1.12 30.82
N VAL A 9 -12.33 -1.89 29.82
CA VAL A 9 -10.98 -2.49 29.83
C VAL A 9 -9.99 -1.34 29.60
N PRO A 10 -9.06 -1.04 30.51
CA PRO A 10 -8.01 -0.08 30.23
C PRO A 10 -7.04 -0.72 29.21
N ALA A 11 -6.90 -0.08 28.06
CA ALA A 11 -5.85 -0.39 27.10
C ALA A 11 -4.51 -0.16 27.80
N ALA A 12 -3.81 -1.24 28.15
CA ALA A 12 -2.45 -1.19 28.64
C ALA A 12 -1.55 -0.72 27.49
N ALA A 13 -1.30 0.59 27.43
CA ALA A 13 -0.20 1.14 26.67
C ALA A 13 1.10 0.69 27.34
N ALA A 14 1.63 -0.46 26.90
CA ALA A 14 2.98 -0.87 27.22
C ALA A 14 3.94 0.13 26.56
N ALA A 15 4.28 1.19 27.29
CA ALA A 15 5.38 2.07 26.97
C ALA A 15 6.67 1.25 27.08
N LEU A 16 7.07 0.62 25.98
CA LEU A 16 8.37 -0.02 25.86
C LEU A 16 9.41 1.10 25.87
N THR A 17 10.01 1.33 27.03
CA THR A 17 11.14 2.23 27.21
C THR A 17 12.24 1.85 26.23
N LEU A 18 12.44 2.66 25.18
CA LEU A 18 13.66 2.63 24.40
C LEU A 18 14.80 3.03 25.33
N LEU A 19 15.60 2.04 25.74
CA LEU A 19 16.98 2.29 26.14
C LEU A 19 17.69 2.84 24.91
N ALA A 20 17.80 4.16 24.82
CA ALA A 20 18.83 4.82 24.02
C ALA A 20 20.19 4.49 24.66
N GLY A 21 20.66 3.27 24.41
CA GLY A 21 22.03 2.88 24.69
C GLY A 21 22.94 3.62 23.71
N CYS A 22 23.51 4.73 24.18
CA CYS A 22 24.65 5.36 23.52
C CYS A 22 25.85 4.42 23.71
N GLY A 23 26.09 3.54 22.74
CA GLY A 23 27.18 2.58 22.72
C GLY A 23 27.44 2.14 21.29
N GLY A 24 28.36 2.82 20.61
CA GLY A 24 28.81 2.40 19.29
C GLY A 24 29.58 1.10 19.42
N GLU A 25 29.14 0.04 18.72
CA GLU A 25 29.97 -1.02 18.15
C GLU A 25 29.13 -1.98 17.27
N GLY A 26 29.16 -1.73 15.96
CA GLY A 26 29.07 -2.78 14.93
C GLY A 26 27.85 -3.71 14.96
N GLY A 27 26.62 -3.19 15.03
CA GLY A 27 25.45 -3.97 14.66
C GLY A 27 25.61 -4.60 13.27
N VAL A 28 25.00 -5.77 13.03
CA VAL A 28 25.12 -6.44 11.73
C VAL A 28 24.61 -5.50 10.63
N PRO A 29 25.42 -5.20 9.60
CA PRO A 29 24.96 -4.37 8.49
C PRO A 29 23.72 -5.00 7.86
N LEU A 30 22.65 -4.22 7.79
CA LEU A 30 21.41 -4.60 7.13
C LEU A 30 21.45 -4.14 5.67
N GLY A 31 20.86 -4.95 4.80
CA GLY A 31 20.61 -4.57 3.41
C GLY A 31 19.51 -3.51 3.28
N GLU A 32 19.17 -3.21 2.04
CA GLU A 32 18.14 -2.22 1.72
C GLU A 32 16.78 -2.58 2.33
N PHE A 33 16.13 -1.57 2.89
CA PHE A 33 14.72 -1.63 3.28
C PHE A 33 13.98 -0.53 2.51
N PRO A 34 13.49 -0.82 1.30
CA PRO A 34 12.97 0.20 0.39
C PRO A 34 11.68 0.84 0.92
N ALA A 35 11.37 2.04 0.42
CA ALA A 35 10.09 2.70 0.69
C ALA A 35 8.91 1.83 0.24
N ILE A 36 7.86 1.81 1.07
CA ILE A 36 6.65 1.03 0.81
C ILE A 36 5.57 2.00 0.37
N ASN A 37 4.93 1.75 -0.77
CA ASN A 37 3.74 2.49 -1.19
C ASN A 37 2.58 1.51 -1.19
N MET A 38 1.39 1.94 -0.77
CA MET A 38 0.20 1.10 -0.69
C MET A 38 -1.06 1.90 -1.02
N ALA A 39 -2.07 1.22 -1.54
CA ALA A 39 -3.44 1.74 -1.58
C ALA A 39 -4.13 1.55 -0.22
N GLU A 40 -4.97 2.50 0.23
CA GLU A 40 -5.81 2.31 1.41
C GLU A 40 -6.70 1.06 1.24
N GLY A 41 -6.66 0.15 2.22
CA GLY A 41 -7.30 -1.16 2.21
C GLY A 41 -6.43 -2.30 1.65
N GLU A 42 -5.25 -2.00 1.10
CA GLU A 42 -4.31 -3.01 0.61
C GLU A 42 -3.61 -3.72 1.78
N THR A 43 -3.28 -5.00 1.56
CA THR A 43 -2.45 -5.81 2.45
C THR A 43 -1.20 -6.24 1.70
N VAL A 44 -0.03 -6.06 2.30
CA VAL A 44 1.26 -6.44 1.70
C VAL A 44 2.08 -7.22 2.73
N GLU A 45 2.84 -8.21 2.24
CA GLU A 45 3.82 -8.92 3.05
C GLU A 45 5.14 -8.13 3.14
N LEU A 46 5.60 -7.86 4.36
CA LEU A 46 6.86 -7.20 4.64
C LEU A 46 8.02 -8.14 4.36
N LYS A 47 8.88 -7.73 3.44
CA LYS A 47 10.15 -8.40 3.18
C LYS A 47 11.22 -7.83 4.12
N ALA A 48 11.79 -8.70 4.94
CA ALA A 48 12.89 -8.33 5.81
C ALA A 48 14.13 -7.89 5.00
N PRO A 49 14.89 -6.91 5.48
CA PRO A 49 16.18 -6.57 4.88
C PRO A 49 17.14 -7.75 5.03
N SER A 50 18.11 -7.86 4.11
CA SER A 50 19.13 -8.90 4.20
C SER A 50 20.02 -8.68 5.43
N SER A 51 20.43 -9.77 6.08
CA SER A 51 21.32 -9.73 7.24
C SER A 51 22.18 -10.98 7.28
N LYS A 52 23.39 -10.86 7.85
CA LYS A 52 24.26 -12.01 8.14
C LYS A 52 23.85 -12.75 9.42
N SER A 53 23.03 -12.13 10.27
CA SER A 53 22.53 -12.76 11.49
C SER A 53 21.33 -13.67 11.16
N PRO A 54 21.25 -14.89 11.74
CA PRO A 54 20.10 -15.77 11.61
C PRO A 54 18.91 -15.38 12.50
N ALA A 55 19.02 -14.31 13.28
CA ALA A 55 17.93 -13.84 14.13
C ALA A 55 16.70 -13.42 13.31
N THR A 56 15.52 -13.74 13.84
CA THR A 56 14.25 -13.34 13.21
C THR A 56 14.05 -11.84 13.29
N PHE A 57 13.42 -11.26 12.26
CA PHE A 57 12.99 -9.88 12.26
C PHE A 57 11.63 -9.73 12.94
N SER A 58 11.50 -8.64 13.69
CA SER A 58 10.23 -8.11 14.17
C SER A 58 9.98 -6.76 13.51
N PHE A 59 8.72 -6.49 13.19
CA PHE A 59 8.31 -5.25 12.54
C PHE A 59 7.41 -4.43 13.46
N SER A 60 7.55 -3.12 13.40
CA SER A 60 6.69 -2.18 14.12
C SER A 60 6.36 -0.98 13.24
N SER A 61 5.18 -0.38 13.44
CA SER A 61 4.76 0.85 12.77
C SER A 61 4.74 2.00 13.77
N SER A 62 5.22 3.18 13.38
CA SER A 62 5.13 4.39 14.18
C SER A 62 3.69 4.91 14.31
N ASN A 63 2.81 4.54 13.37
CA ASN A 63 1.40 4.91 13.38
C ASN A 63 0.51 3.75 12.87
N PRO A 64 0.04 2.87 13.77
CA PRO A 64 -0.86 1.77 13.41
C PRO A 64 -2.22 2.20 12.84
N ALA A 65 -2.65 3.45 13.06
CA ALA A 65 -3.91 3.95 12.49
C ALA A 65 -3.81 4.22 10.97
N VAL A 66 -2.59 4.46 10.47
CA VAL A 66 -2.28 4.62 9.03
C VAL A 66 -1.89 3.28 8.44
N ALA A 67 -0.92 2.61 9.05
CA ALA A 67 -0.37 1.34 8.58
C ALA A 67 -0.15 0.40 9.77
N GLU A 68 -0.95 -0.65 9.86
CA GLU A 68 -0.89 -1.62 10.95
C GLU A 68 -0.01 -2.81 10.58
N VAL A 69 0.86 -3.20 11.50
CA VAL A 69 1.72 -4.38 11.35
C VAL A 69 1.18 -5.51 12.24
N SER A 70 1.02 -6.70 11.65
CA SER A 70 0.74 -7.94 12.36
C SER A 70 1.68 -9.04 11.88
N GLY A 71 2.72 -9.34 12.68
CA GLY A 71 3.80 -10.24 12.27
C GLY A 71 4.60 -9.67 11.09
N THR A 72 4.52 -10.33 9.94
CA THR A 72 5.10 -9.86 8.67
C THR A 72 4.07 -9.21 7.75
N THR A 73 2.79 -9.12 8.15
CA THR A 73 1.74 -8.55 7.33
C THR A 73 1.53 -7.08 7.65
N LEU A 74 1.50 -6.23 6.63
CA LEU A 74 1.20 -4.80 6.73
C LEU A 74 -0.19 -4.52 6.12
N PHE A 75 -1.07 -3.91 6.91
CA PHE A 75 -2.42 -3.52 6.51
C PHE A 75 -2.55 -1.99 6.42
N ALA A 76 -2.92 -1.48 5.26
CA ALA A 76 -3.12 -0.05 5.03
C ALA A 76 -4.51 0.38 5.53
N ARG A 77 -4.58 0.97 6.72
CA ARG A 77 -5.84 1.35 7.38
C ARG A 77 -6.41 2.68 6.90
N ALA A 78 -5.54 3.68 6.73
CA ALA A 78 -5.95 5.04 6.40
C ALA A 78 -4.84 5.74 5.60
N PRO A 79 -5.17 6.72 4.75
CA PRO A 79 -4.18 7.47 4.00
C PRO A 79 -3.26 8.26 4.92
N GLY A 80 -1.98 8.34 4.55
CA GLY A 80 -0.96 9.02 5.32
C GLY A 80 0.41 8.39 5.18
N VAL A 81 1.37 8.90 5.93
CA VAL A 81 2.73 8.39 5.99
C VAL A 81 2.98 7.81 7.39
N SER A 82 3.59 6.63 7.43
CA SER A 82 4.09 6.02 8.67
C SER A 82 5.52 5.53 8.45
N THR A 83 6.23 5.23 9.53
CA THR A 83 7.56 4.62 9.50
C THR A 83 7.43 3.18 9.96
N ILE A 84 7.92 2.24 9.15
CA ILE A 84 8.04 0.84 9.52
C ILE A 84 9.48 0.58 9.94
N THR A 85 9.67 0.01 11.11
CA THR A 85 10.98 -0.38 11.65
C THR A 85 11.10 -1.89 11.63
N ALA A 86 12.12 -2.39 10.94
CA ALA A 86 12.55 -3.78 10.99
C ALA A 86 13.66 -3.93 12.04
N GLN A 87 13.40 -4.73 13.07
CA GLN A 87 14.31 -4.95 14.19
C GLN A 87 14.76 -6.39 14.22
N GLN A 88 16.07 -6.59 14.24
CA GLN A 88 16.69 -7.89 14.41
C GLN A 88 17.35 -7.97 15.79
N GLY A 89 16.90 -8.92 16.59
CA GLY A 89 17.41 -9.12 17.95
C GLY A 89 18.84 -9.66 17.99
N LYS A 90 19.41 -9.71 19.20
CA LYS A 90 20.72 -10.33 19.44
C LYS A 90 20.62 -11.85 19.25
N MET A 91 21.60 -12.46 18.59
CA MET A 91 21.73 -13.92 18.50
C MET A 91 23.21 -14.32 18.48
N GLY A 92 23.65 -15.08 19.49
CA GLY A 92 25.06 -15.41 19.67
C GLY A 92 25.94 -14.14 19.73
N SER A 93 26.94 -14.08 18.85
CA SER A 93 27.85 -12.94 18.70
C SER A 93 27.30 -11.81 17.82
N TYR A 94 26.12 -11.97 17.22
CA TYR A 94 25.50 -10.91 16.43
C TYR A 94 24.76 -9.93 17.34
N ASN A 95 25.27 -8.70 17.40
CA ASN A 95 24.63 -7.60 18.11
C ASN A 95 23.28 -7.21 17.47
N PRO A 96 22.32 -6.69 18.26
CA PRO A 96 21.03 -6.26 17.74
C PRO A 96 21.20 -5.11 16.74
N THR A 97 20.31 -5.05 15.76
CA THR A 97 20.34 -4.03 14.71
C THR A 97 18.92 -3.69 14.25
N SER A 98 18.73 -2.51 13.70
CA SER A 98 17.44 -2.08 13.17
C SER A 98 17.61 -1.17 11.97
N THR A 99 16.63 -1.20 11.08
CA THR A 99 16.52 -0.25 9.97
C THR A 99 15.06 0.17 9.83
N SER A 100 14.82 1.35 9.26
CA SER A 100 13.48 1.88 9.08
C SER A 100 13.25 2.32 7.65
N THR A 101 12.00 2.22 7.21
CA THR A 101 11.54 2.71 5.91
C THR A 101 10.26 3.50 6.07
N THR A 102 9.95 4.35 5.11
CA THR A 102 8.69 5.07 5.04
C THR A 102 7.65 4.22 4.32
N VAL A 103 6.46 4.11 4.90
CA VAL A 103 5.27 3.65 4.20
C VAL A 103 4.37 4.84 3.87
N THR A 104 3.95 4.94 2.61
CA THR A 104 2.97 5.91 2.12
C THR A 104 1.70 5.17 1.73
N VAL A 105 0.60 5.49 2.39
CA VAL A 105 -0.74 5.00 2.06
C VAL A 105 -1.47 6.08 1.27
N ALA A 106 -1.81 5.77 0.02
CA ALA A 106 -2.48 6.68 -0.88
C ALA A 106 -3.98 6.78 -0.56
N ALA A 107 -4.55 7.98 -0.77
CA ALA A 107 -5.96 8.27 -0.48
C ALA A 107 -6.88 8.03 -1.69
N TYR A 108 -8.16 7.76 -1.42
CA TYR A 108 -9.21 7.83 -2.43
C TYR A 108 -9.42 9.28 -2.88
N VAL A 109 -9.73 9.47 -4.15
CA VAL A 109 -9.93 10.79 -4.76
C VAL A 109 -11.35 10.89 -5.28
N SER A 110 -12.01 12.02 -5.04
CA SER A 110 -13.27 12.34 -5.73
C SER A 110 -12.99 13.31 -6.87
N HIS A 111 -13.28 12.90 -8.10
CA HIS A 111 -13.06 13.72 -9.30
C HIS A 111 -14.09 13.38 -10.38
N GLY A 112 -14.70 14.41 -10.97
CA GLY A 112 -15.67 14.25 -12.06
C GLY A 112 -16.93 13.48 -11.65
N GLY A 113 -17.40 13.62 -10.40
CA GLY A 113 -18.57 12.90 -9.89
C GLY A 113 -18.30 11.42 -9.60
N MET A 114 -17.04 10.99 -9.63
CA MET A 114 -16.63 9.63 -9.37
C MET A 114 -15.71 9.55 -8.16
N LEU A 115 -15.83 8.46 -7.41
CA LEU A 115 -14.88 8.05 -6.38
C LEU A 115 -13.85 7.13 -7.01
N TRP A 116 -12.59 7.43 -6.75
CA TRP A 116 -11.44 6.77 -7.33
C TRP A 116 -10.60 6.10 -6.26
N MET A 117 -10.29 4.82 -6.50
CA MET A 117 -9.36 4.07 -5.68
C MET A 117 -7.92 4.38 -6.11
N PRO A 118 -7.00 4.62 -5.15
CA PRO A 118 -5.59 4.77 -5.50
C PRO A 118 -5.06 3.52 -6.24
N PRO A 119 -4.14 3.68 -7.21
CA PRO A 119 -3.55 2.57 -7.92
C PRO A 119 -2.89 1.60 -6.94
N SER A 120 -3.33 0.35 -6.97
CA SER A 120 -2.73 -0.71 -6.18
C SER A 120 -1.29 -0.93 -6.61
N THR A 121 -0.42 -1.17 -5.64
CA THR A 121 1.00 -1.47 -5.89
C THR A 121 1.21 -2.91 -6.34
N THR A 122 0.24 -3.77 -6.04
CA THR A 122 0.17 -5.12 -6.60
C THR A 122 -0.23 -5.03 -8.09
N LEU A 123 0.74 -5.27 -8.98
CA LEU A 123 0.50 -5.29 -10.42
C LEU A 123 -0.28 -6.54 -10.81
N ARG A 124 -1.30 -6.39 -11.66
CA ARG A 124 -2.18 -7.49 -12.09
C ARG A 124 -2.30 -7.52 -13.60
N ASN A 125 -2.57 -8.70 -14.16
CA ASN A 125 -2.96 -8.80 -15.56
C ASN A 125 -4.36 -8.19 -15.78
N TRP A 126 -4.77 -8.00 -17.03
CA TRP A 126 -6.03 -7.30 -17.29
C TRP A 126 -7.25 -8.05 -16.76
N ALA A 127 -7.27 -9.38 -16.87
CA ALA A 127 -8.40 -10.20 -16.39
C ALA A 127 -8.54 -10.10 -14.86
N ASP A 128 -7.42 -10.22 -14.15
CA ASP A 128 -7.37 -10.10 -12.68
C ASP A 128 -7.67 -8.67 -12.22
N ALA A 129 -7.22 -7.65 -12.96
CA ALA A 129 -7.53 -6.25 -12.69
C ALA A 129 -9.03 -5.96 -12.82
N LYS A 130 -9.65 -6.46 -13.89
CA LYS A 130 -11.10 -6.35 -14.11
C LYS A 130 -11.88 -7.07 -13.01
N ALA A 131 -11.52 -8.33 -12.74
CA ALA A 131 -12.15 -9.10 -11.68
C ALA A 131 -11.98 -8.45 -10.30
N PHE A 132 -10.80 -7.88 -10.02
CA PHE A 132 -10.56 -7.15 -8.78
C PHE A 132 -11.51 -5.96 -8.64
N CYS A 133 -11.65 -5.12 -9.66
CA CYS A 133 -12.58 -3.99 -9.57
C CYS A 133 -14.05 -4.45 -9.51
N GLU A 134 -14.46 -5.45 -10.27
CA GLU A 134 -15.88 -5.84 -10.33
C GLU A 134 -16.35 -6.67 -9.12
N ASN A 135 -15.48 -7.49 -8.55
CA ASN A 135 -15.85 -8.46 -7.52
C ASN A 135 -15.44 -8.06 -6.10
N THR A 136 -14.55 -7.08 -5.95
CA THR A 136 -14.05 -6.67 -4.63
C THR A 136 -14.93 -5.58 -4.05
N THR A 137 -15.28 -5.72 -2.77
CA THR A 137 -15.89 -4.62 -2.01
C THR A 137 -14.78 -3.72 -1.47
N ILE A 138 -14.71 -2.49 -1.98
CA ILE A 138 -13.69 -1.51 -1.62
C ILE A 138 -14.34 -0.46 -0.72
N LYS A 139 -13.81 -0.25 0.49
CA LYS A 139 -14.45 0.58 1.55
C LYS A 139 -15.89 0.19 1.87
N THR A 140 -16.22 -1.11 1.84
CA THR A 140 -17.61 -1.63 1.97
C THR A 140 -18.57 -1.21 0.86
N LEU A 141 -18.04 -0.67 -0.24
CA LEU A 141 -18.78 -0.27 -1.43
C LEU A 141 -18.56 -1.29 -2.54
N ASP A 142 -19.63 -1.64 -3.26
CA ASP A 142 -19.66 -2.46 -4.47
C ASP A 142 -19.76 -1.59 -5.72
N GLY A 143 -19.94 -2.18 -6.91
CA GLY A 143 -20.18 -1.43 -8.16
C GLY A 143 -18.94 -0.70 -8.71
N TRP A 144 -17.75 -1.15 -8.31
CA TRP A 144 -16.49 -0.66 -8.83
C TRP A 144 -16.22 -1.25 -10.21
N ARG A 145 -15.50 -0.50 -11.04
CA ARG A 145 -15.04 -0.96 -12.35
C ARG A 145 -13.69 -0.36 -12.70
N VAL A 146 -13.04 -0.93 -13.69
CA VAL A 146 -11.86 -0.32 -14.30
C VAL A 146 -12.30 0.98 -15.03
N PRO A 147 -11.56 2.08 -14.91
CA PRO A 147 -11.90 3.32 -15.62
C PRO A 147 -11.71 3.20 -17.12
N THR A 148 -12.44 4.02 -17.87
CA THR A 148 -12.14 4.24 -19.28
C THR A 148 -10.90 5.12 -19.43
N GLN A 149 -10.28 5.07 -20.61
CA GLN A 149 -9.13 5.91 -20.97
C GLN A 149 -9.44 7.40 -20.82
N ALA A 150 -10.64 7.83 -21.21
CA ALA A 150 -11.05 9.23 -21.10
C ALA A 150 -11.14 9.68 -19.64
N GLU A 151 -11.76 8.86 -18.78
CA GLU A 151 -11.87 9.13 -17.35
C GLU A 151 -10.50 9.19 -16.67
N LEU A 152 -9.63 8.21 -16.97
CA LEU A 152 -8.30 8.13 -16.39
C LEU A 152 -7.41 9.30 -16.86
N THR A 153 -7.53 9.72 -18.12
CA THR A 153 -6.82 10.88 -18.67
C THR A 153 -7.27 12.19 -18.03
N ALA A 154 -8.60 12.36 -17.84
CA ALA A 154 -9.15 13.52 -17.16
C ALA A 154 -8.66 13.59 -15.70
N MET A 155 -8.67 12.46 -14.99
CA MET A 155 -8.12 12.38 -13.63
C MET A 155 -6.62 12.65 -13.60
N ALA A 156 -5.84 12.11 -14.54
CA ALA A 156 -4.39 12.32 -14.60
C ALA A 156 -3.98 13.75 -14.96
N SER A 157 -4.88 14.48 -15.60
CA SER A 157 -4.72 15.91 -15.85
C SER A 157 -5.06 16.77 -14.63
N SER A 158 -5.72 16.22 -13.62
CA SER A 158 -6.02 16.90 -12.36
C SER A 158 -4.78 16.98 -11.45
N VAL A 159 -4.79 17.95 -10.53
CA VAL A 159 -3.74 18.10 -9.51
C VAL A 159 -3.79 17.03 -8.41
N ALA A 160 -4.76 16.12 -8.44
CA ALA A 160 -5.03 15.21 -7.33
C ALA A 160 -4.01 14.07 -7.16
N LEU A 161 -3.30 13.67 -8.24
CA LEU A 161 -2.44 12.49 -8.20
C LEU A 161 -1.20 12.63 -7.30
N PRO A 162 -0.33 13.65 -7.47
CA PRO A 162 0.94 13.71 -6.75
C PRO A 162 0.76 14.09 -5.27
N SER A 163 -0.25 14.92 -4.97
CA SER A 163 -0.54 15.37 -3.61
C SER A 163 -1.11 14.27 -2.71
N GLN A 164 -1.61 13.17 -3.29
CA GLN A 164 -2.27 12.09 -2.56
C GLN A 164 -1.46 10.79 -2.51
N GLY A 165 -0.18 10.84 -2.88
CA GLY A 165 0.72 9.69 -2.81
C GLY A 165 0.40 8.58 -3.81
N TRP A 166 -0.32 8.88 -4.89
CA TRP A 166 -0.65 7.88 -5.90
C TRP A 166 0.59 7.38 -6.61
N LEU A 167 0.66 6.07 -6.84
CA LEU A 167 1.71 5.46 -7.62
C LEU A 167 1.63 5.96 -9.07
N LEU A 168 2.70 6.60 -9.54
CA LEU A 168 2.80 7.08 -10.92
C LEU A 168 3.33 5.98 -11.84
N ALA A 169 2.46 5.04 -12.21
CA ALA A 169 2.79 3.90 -13.06
C ALA A 169 1.80 3.72 -14.21
N ASP A 170 2.11 2.81 -15.14
CA ASP A 170 1.17 2.35 -16.16
C ASP A 170 -0.03 1.70 -15.47
N THR A 171 -1.21 2.22 -15.75
CA THR A 171 -2.46 1.85 -15.08
C THR A 171 -3.50 1.39 -16.10
N TRP A 172 -4.15 0.26 -15.83
CA TRP A 172 -5.14 -0.32 -16.73
C TRP A 172 -6.34 0.59 -17.00
N THR A 173 -6.84 0.51 -18.23
CA THR A 173 -8.15 1.04 -18.62
C THR A 173 -9.04 -0.06 -19.17
N SER A 174 -10.35 0.19 -19.22
CA SER A 174 -11.32 -0.72 -19.83
C SER A 174 -11.27 -0.72 -21.37
N ASN A 175 -10.50 0.18 -21.99
CA ASN A 175 -10.46 0.33 -23.44
C ASN A 175 -9.68 -0.82 -24.08
N PRO A 176 -10.21 -1.41 -25.18
CA PRO A 176 -9.44 -2.37 -25.97
C PRO A 176 -8.23 -1.67 -26.61
N GLY A 177 -7.13 -2.40 -26.70
CA GLY A 177 -5.91 -1.96 -27.37
C GLY A 177 -5.99 -2.11 -28.89
N SER A 178 -4.91 -1.74 -29.58
CA SER A 178 -4.85 -1.76 -31.05
C SER A 178 -4.65 -3.15 -31.66
N GLY A 179 -4.27 -4.14 -30.84
CA GLY A 179 -4.06 -5.54 -31.25
C GLY A 179 -5.05 -6.50 -30.60
N ALA A 180 -5.14 -7.72 -31.13
CA ALA A 180 -5.88 -8.79 -30.47
C ALA A 180 -5.30 -9.07 -29.07
N ASN A 181 -6.18 -9.27 -28.07
CA ASN A 181 -5.79 -9.50 -26.67
C ASN A 181 -4.84 -8.42 -26.12
N THR A 182 -5.12 -7.15 -26.44
CA THR A 182 -4.43 -6.01 -25.86
C THR A 182 -5.44 -5.05 -25.23
N HIS A 183 -4.98 -4.33 -24.21
CA HIS A 183 -5.74 -3.25 -23.58
C HIS A 183 -4.89 -2.00 -23.43
N VAL A 184 -5.57 -0.87 -23.35
CA VAL A 184 -4.91 0.41 -23.15
C VAL A 184 -4.51 0.57 -21.68
N VAL A 185 -3.27 0.98 -21.45
CA VAL A 185 -2.80 1.52 -20.17
C VAL A 185 -2.54 3.01 -20.32
N LEU A 186 -2.74 3.77 -19.24
CA LEU A 186 -2.31 5.16 -19.14
C LEU A 186 -1.15 5.25 -18.15
N ASN A 187 -0.04 5.85 -18.58
CA ASN A 187 1.03 6.18 -17.66
C ASN A 187 0.66 7.43 -16.85
N LEU A 188 0.53 7.31 -15.53
CA LEU A 188 0.11 8.44 -14.68
C LEU A 188 1.16 9.55 -14.51
N SER A 189 2.41 9.30 -14.90
CA SER A 189 3.49 10.31 -14.91
C SER A 189 3.50 11.10 -16.22
N SER A 190 3.62 10.41 -17.37
CA SER A 190 3.69 11.05 -18.69
C SER A 190 2.34 11.43 -19.27
N LYS A 191 1.25 10.88 -18.72
CA LYS A 191 -0.15 11.04 -19.20
C LYS A 191 -0.36 10.54 -20.63
N VAL A 192 0.53 9.65 -21.08
CA VAL A 192 0.46 9.02 -22.40
C VAL A 192 -0.19 7.65 -22.27
N SER A 193 -1.11 7.36 -23.19
CA SER A 193 -1.71 6.04 -23.31
C SER A 193 -0.91 5.15 -24.26
N SER A 194 -0.75 3.88 -23.89
CA SER A 194 -0.13 2.86 -24.73
C SER A 194 -0.98 1.59 -24.72
N SER A 195 -0.76 0.70 -25.69
CA SER A 195 -1.45 -0.58 -25.79
C SER A 195 -0.49 -1.69 -25.38
N ILE A 196 -0.88 -2.51 -24.40
CA ILE A 196 -0.08 -3.64 -23.93
C ILE A 196 -0.91 -4.93 -23.95
N ALA A 197 -0.24 -6.09 -24.02
CA ALA A 197 -0.91 -7.38 -24.04
C ALA A 197 -1.61 -7.69 -22.71
N SER A 198 -2.78 -8.34 -22.78
CA SER A 198 -3.66 -8.59 -21.62
C SER A 198 -3.02 -9.48 -20.54
N ASP A 199 -1.98 -10.25 -20.90
CA ASP A 199 -1.21 -11.14 -20.01
C ASP A 199 -0.10 -10.41 -19.23
N LYS A 200 0.29 -9.20 -19.65
CA LYS A 200 1.23 -8.35 -18.92
C LYS A 200 0.56 -7.80 -17.67
N THR A 201 1.37 -7.29 -16.74
CA THR A 201 0.87 -6.70 -15.50
C THR A 201 1.01 -5.19 -15.51
N ALA A 202 0.01 -4.50 -14.96
CA ALA A 202 0.01 -3.05 -14.76
C ALA A 202 -0.72 -2.70 -13.45
N ALA A 203 -0.63 -1.44 -13.03
CA ALA A 203 -1.30 -0.97 -11.83
C ALA A 203 -2.82 -0.96 -12.03
N VAL A 204 -3.57 -1.16 -10.95
CA VAL A 204 -5.03 -1.24 -10.99
C VAL A 204 -5.61 -0.10 -10.16
N THR A 205 -6.36 0.78 -10.81
CA THR A 205 -7.25 1.75 -10.16
C THR A 205 -8.69 1.37 -10.51
N CYS A 206 -9.60 1.53 -9.56
CA CYS A 206 -11.01 1.29 -9.77
C CYS A 206 -11.78 2.60 -9.57
N VAL A 207 -12.87 2.74 -10.30
CA VAL A 207 -13.74 3.91 -10.25
C VAL A 207 -15.19 3.49 -10.00
N ARG A 208 -15.92 4.32 -9.26
CA ARG A 208 -17.36 4.20 -9.04
C ARG A 208 -18.00 5.58 -9.09
N THR A 209 -19.28 5.66 -9.47
CA THR A 209 -20.09 6.87 -9.26
C THR A 209 -20.15 7.23 -7.77
N ALA A 210 -19.80 8.47 -7.44
CA ALA A 210 -19.92 8.95 -6.05
C ALA A 210 -21.41 8.98 -5.64
N PRO A 211 -21.74 8.66 -4.38
CA PRO A 211 -23.10 8.79 -3.85
C PRO A 211 -23.56 10.25 -3.78
#